data_AF-A0A131Y525-F1
#
_entry.id   AF-A0A131Y525-F1
#
_cell.length_a   1.000
_cell.length_b   1.000
_cell.length_c   1.000
_cell.angle_alpha   90.00
_cell.angle_beta   90.00
_cell.angle_gamma   90.00
#
_symmetry.space_group_name_H-M   'P 1'
#
loop_
_entity.id
_entity.type
_entity.pdbx_description
1 polymer ?
#
loop_
_entity_poly.entity_id
_entity_poly.type
_entity_poly.pdbx_seq_one_letter_code
_entity_poly.pdbx_strand_id
1 'polypeptide(L)'
;LAERILQDLGNVFKKEPLVKEFDVVPVSNSSCNRSPVVCVDGHLALGSWCVPHVYGYAYSRLVEARNNIVRHEKESILGWSRLVILINPDVQLAWNVRKELFLCKQTSFQEELQFSQLVLTRKPKCSEVFSHRRWLMEHNLRGFSSDRANVILQEELKVCLQAADRYRCNYYAWTYRIWLMDRFVHGNPLMLESEMQQTRDWVRSHVSDCSGFHYRQYLLRRVGSVPLLSRELSLCEELCLLHPGHEAIWAHRRFCLW
;
A
#
# COMPACT_ATOMS: atom_id res chain seq x y z
N LEU A 1 -23.14 -16.30 -13.47
CA LEU A 1 -23.08 -14.85 -13.10
C LEU A 1 -21.72 -14.45 -12.54
N ALA A 2 -21.21 -15.09 -11.48
CA ALA A 2 -19.91 -14.74 -10.88
C ALA A 2 -18.74 -14.76 -11.88
N GLU A 3 -18.67 -15.78 -12.75
CA GLU A 3 -17.64 -15.87 -13.81
C GLU A 3 -17.70 -14.69 -14.78
N ARG A 4 -18.90 -14.26 -15.18
CA ARG A 4 -19.08 -13.08 -16.04
C ARG A 4 -18.58 -11.81 -15.35
N ILE A 5 -18.86 -11.65 -14.05
CA ILE A 5 -18.38 -10.50 -13.27
C ILE A 5 -16.84 -10.52 -13.18
N LEU A 6 -16.24 -11.68 -12.93
CA LEU A 6 -14.79 -11.87 -12.91
C LEU A 6 -14.16 -11.57 -14.29
N GLN A 7 -14.82 -11.98 -15.36
CA GLN A 7 -14.40 -11.70 -16.73
C GLN A 7 -14.47 -10.19 -17.03
N ASP A 8 -15.57 -9.52 -16.68
CA ASP A 8 -15.72 -8.07 -16.82
C ASP A 8 -14.64 -7.32 -16.04
N LEU A 9 -14.37 -7.75 -14.80
CA LEU A 9 -13.29 -7.21 -13.97
C LEU A 9 -11.92 -7.42 -14.64
N GLY A 10 -11.63 -8.63 -15.12
CA GLY A 10 -10.39 -8.93 -15.85
C GLY A 10 -10.23 -8.09 -17.11
N ASN A 11 -11.33 -7.83 -17.83
CA ASN A 11 -11.32 -6.98 -19.02
C ASN A 11 -10.99 -5.52 -18.69
N VAL A 12 -11.39 -5.01 -17.51
CA VAL A 12 -10.96 -3.68 -17.06
C VAL A 12 -9.44 -3.62 -16.92
N PHE A 13 -8.82 -4.56 -16.19
CA PHE A 13 -7.37 -4.56 -16.00
C PHE A 13 -6.57 -4.76 -17.30
N LYS A 14 -7.17 -5.40 -18.32
CA LYS A 14 -6.57 -5.51 -19.66
C LYS A 14 -6.66 -4.21 -20.46
N LYS A 15 -7.74 -3.44 -20.31
CA LYS A 15 -7.99 -2.18 -21.03
C LYS A 15 -7.36 -0.96 -20.35
N GLU A 16 -7.34 -0.97 -19.02
CA GLU A 16 -6.82 0.08 -18.15
C GLU A 16 -5.74 -0.54 -17.25
N PRO A 17 -4.48 -0.60 -17.72
CA PRO A 17 -3.39 -1.19 -16.93
C PRO A 17 -3.10 -0.43 -15.64
N LEU A 18 -3.46 0.86 -15.57
CA LEU A 18 -3.21 1.75 -14.45
C LEU A 18 -4.51 2.19 -13.77
N VAL A 19 -5.27 1.21 -13.26
CA VAL A 19 -6.41 1.50 -12.38
C VAL A 19 -5.92 2.29 -11.17
N LYS A 20 -6.49 3.49 -10.98
CA LYS A 20 -6.08 4.47 -9.98
C LYS A 20 -6.62 4.15 -8.60
N GLU A 21 -7.91 3.80 -8.50
CA GLU A 21 -8.58 3.50 -7.24
C GLU A 21 -9.65 2.42 -7.44
N PHE A 22 -9.97 1.70 -6.35
CA PHE A 22 -11.01 0.69 -6.33
C PHE A 22 -12.00 0.93 -5.18
N ASP A 23 -13.31 0.87 -5.46
CA ASP A 23 -14.33 0.88 -4.41
C ASP A 23 -15.51 -0.06 -4.68
N VAL A 24 -16.35 -0.26 -3.67
CA VAL A 24 -17.59 -1.03 -3.72
C VAL A 24 -18.72 -0.04 -3.52
N VAL A 25 -19.52 0.17 -4.56
CA VAL A 25 -20.54 1.22 -4.58
C VAL A 25 -21.91 0.66 -4.19
N PRO A 26 -22.67 1.34 -3.31
CA PRO A 26 -24.04 0.95 -3.00
C PRO A 26 -24.92 1.14 -4.25
N VAL A 27 -25.67 0.10 -4.62
CA VAL A 27 -26.61 0.16 -5.74
C VAL A 27 -28.02 -0.04 -5.19
N SER A 28 -28.86 0.98 -5.31
CA SER A 28 -30.25 0.97 -4.82
C SER A 28 -31.19 0.14 -5.69
N ASN A 29 -30.91 0.00 -6.99
CA ASN A 29 -31.74 -0.77 -7.93
C ASN A 29 -30.87 -1.71 -8.80
N SER A 30 -30.87 -3.00 -8.47
CA SER A 30 -30.21 -4.06 -9.28
C SER A 30 -30.99 -4.46 -10.54
N SER A 31 -32.12 -3.80 -10.82
CA SER A 31 -33.05 -4.12 -11.91
C SER A 31 -32.56 -3.71 -13.30
N CYS A 32 -31.38 -3.12 -13.43
CA CYS A 32 -30.78 -2.78 -14.71
C CYS A 32 -29.86 -3.92 -15.18
N ASN A 33 -30.01 -4.36 -16.45
CA ASN A 33 -29.14 -5.34 -17.11
C ASN A 33 -27.75 -4.76 -17.44
N ARG A 34 -27.15 -4.02 -16.49
CA ARG A 34 -25.82 -3.41 -16.59
C ARG A 34 -24.84 -4.24 -15.78
N SER A 35 -23.60 -4.33 -16.24
CA SER A 35 -22.54 -5.01 -15.48
C SER A 35 -22.34 -4.31 -14.13
N PRO A 36 -22.17 -5.06 -13.03
CA PRO A 36 -21.81 -4.46 -11.75
C PRO A 36 -20.36 -3.96 -11.70
N VAL A 37 -19.57 -4.21 -12.74
CA VAL A 37 -18.20 -3.71 -12.89
C VAL A 37 -18.24 -2.41 -13.69
N VAL A 38 -17.84 -1.31 -13.08
CA VAL A 38 -17.82 0.02 -13.71
C VAL A 38 -16.41 0.58 -13.62
N CYS A 39 -15.87 1.12 -14.71
CA CYS A 39 -14.59 1.82 -14.70
C CYS A 39 -14.73 3.16 -15.43
N VAL A 40 -14.44 4.27 -14.74
CA VAL A 40 -14.51 5.63 -15.31
C VAL A 40 -13.24 6.39 -14.90
N ASP A 41 -12.51 6.92 -15.89
CA ASP A 41 -11.29 7.71 -15.69
C ASP A 41 -10.21 7.04 -14.82
N GLY A 42 -10.15 5.70 -14.87
CA GLY A 42 -9.25 4.87 -14.08
C GLY A 42 -9.77 4.51 -12.68
N HIS A 43 -10.99 4.91 -12.31
CA HIS A 43 -11.63 4.53 -11.03
C HIS A 43 -12.54 3.33 -11.26
N LEU A 44 -12.18 2.20 -10.64
CA LEU A 44 -12.90 0.95 -10.76
C LEU A 44 -13.86 0.78 -9.57
N ALA A 45 -15.12 0.48 -9.87
CA ALA A 45 -16.15 0.23 -8.88
C ALA A 45 -16.80 -1.14 -9.11
N LEU A 46 -17.14 -1.82 -8.02
CA LEU A 46 -17.97 -3.02 -8.02
C LEU A 46 -19.30 -2.74 -7.29
N GLY A 47 -20.42 -3.06 -7.91
CA GLY A 47 -21.73 -2.93 -7.28
C GLY A 47 -21.86 -3.81 -6.03
N SER A 48 -22.28 -3.23 -4.89
CA SER A 48 -22.33 -3.92 -3.59
C SER A 48 -23.19 -5.18 -3.60
N TRP A 49 -24.28 -5.19 -4.37
CA TRP A 49 -25.23 -6.30 -4.44
C TRP A 49 -24.58 -7.61 -4.92
N CYS A 50 -23.55 -7.54 -5.78
CA CYS A 50 -22.94 -8.76 -6.31
C CYS A 50 -21.82 -9.30 -5.41
N VAL A 51 -21.33 -8.50 -4.45
CA VAL A 51 -20.15 -8.83 -3.62
C VAL A 51 -20.31 -10.17 -2.91
N PRO A 52 -21.40 -10.47 -2.17
CA PRO A 52 -21.51 -11.74 -1.46
C PRO A 52 -21.41 -12.97 -2.39
N HIS A 53 -22.01 -12.87 -3.58
CA HIS A 53 -22.04 -13.96 -4.55
C HIS A 53 -20.69 -14.16 -5.25
N VAL A 54 -20.10 -13.08 -5.77
CA VAL A 54 -18.85 -13.17 -6.53
C VAL A 54 -17.67 -13.44 -5.61
N TYR A 55 -17.66 -12.87 -4.40
CA TYR A 55 -16.64 -13.16 -3.38
C TYR A 55 -16.72 -14.61 -2.92
N GLY A 56 -17.92 -15.11 -2.56
CA GLY A 56 -18.10 -16.50 -2.14
C GLY A 56 -17.64 -17.49 -3.20
N TYR A 57 -17.99 -17.25 -4.47
CA TYR A 57 -17.51 -18.06 -5.59
C TYR A 57 -15.98 -18.02 -5.71
N ALA A 58 -15.36 -16.84 -5.80
CA ALA A 58 -13.91 -16.73 -6.00
C ALA A 58 -13.10 -17.27 -4.82
N TYR A 59 -13.57 -17.05 -3.59
CA TYR A 59 -12.93 -17.59 -2.40
C TYR A 59 -12.92 -19.12 -2.39
N SER A 60 -14.08 -19.75 -2.64
CA SER A 60 -14.17 -21.22 -2.73
C SER A 60 -13.26 -21.78 -3.83
N ARG A 61 -13.20 -21.12 -4.99
CA ARG A 61 -12.31 -21.53 -6.08
C ARG A 61 -10.82 -21.38 -5.75
N LEU A 62 -10.42 -20.36 -5.01
CA LEU A 62 -9.03 -20.25 -4.52
C LEU A 62 -8.68 -21.36 -3.53
N VAL A 63 -9.61 -21.71 -2.63
CA VAL A 63 -9.40 -22.80 -1.66
C VAL A 63 -9.26 -24.14 -2.39
N GLU A 64 -10.11 -24.42 -3.39
CA GLU A 64 -9.99 -25.59 -4.26
C GLU A 64 -8.65 -25.62 -4.99
N ALA A 65 -8.29 -24.49 -5.63
CA ALA A 65 -7.09 -24.39 -6.45
C ALA A 65 -5.81 -24.57 -5.63
N ARG A 66 -5.78 -24.17 -4.35
CA ARG A 66 -4.61 -24.30 -3.47
C ARG A 66 -4.04 -25.71 -3.45
N ASN A 67 -4.90 -26.73 -3.46
CA ASN A 67 -4.45 -28.13 -3.39
C ASN A 67 -3.92 -28.65 -4.74
N ASN A 68 -4.22 -27.96 -5.86
CA ASN A 68 -3.78 -28.37 -7.18
C ASN A 68 -3.80 -27.23 -8.21
N ILE A 69 -2.95 -26.21 -7.99
CA ILE A 69 -2.91 -24.99 -8.81
C ILE A 69 -2.69 -25.30 -10.29
N VAL A 70 -1.92 -26.34 -10.61
CA VAL A 70 -1.57 -26.74 -11.98
C VAL A 70 -2.80 -27.17 -12.81
N ARG A 71 -3.89 -27.61 -12.17
CA ARG A 71 -5.12 -28.01 -12.85
C ARG A 71 -6.00 -26.84 -13.31
N HIS A 72 -5.74 -25.63 -12.85
CA HIS A 72 -6.57 -24.47 -13.15
C HIS A 72 -5.87 -23.53 -14.13
N GLU A 73 -6.65 -22.88 -15.00
CA GLU A 73 -6.12 -21.85 -15.88
C GLU A 73 -5.57 -20.67 -15.07
N LYS A 74 -4.37 -20.22 -15.44
CA LYS A 74 -3.65 -19.14 -14.74
C LYS A 74 -4.48 -17.86 -14.61
N GLU A 75 -5.14 -17.45 -15.68
CA GLU A 75 -6.01 -16.27 -15.71
C GLU A 75 -7.18 -16.41 -14.73
N SER A 76 -7.70 -17.62 -14.53
CA SER A 76 -8.77 -17.88 -13.57
C SER A 76 -8.28 -17.67 -12.13
N ILE A 77 -7.12 -18.22 -11.78
CA ILE A 77 -6.52 -18.06 -10.44
C ILE A 77 -6.16 -16.59 -10.17
N LEU A 78 -5.63 -15.89 -11.18
CA LEU A 78 -5.38 -14.45 -11.11
C LEU A 78 -6.69 -13.66 -10.91
N GLY A 79 -7.75 -14.03 -11.62
CA GLY A 79 -9.07 -13.43 -11.45
C GLY A 79 -9.64 -13.61 -10.05
N TRP A 80 -9.59 -14.84 -9.52
CA TRP A 80 -10.11 -15.14 -8.18
C TRP A 80 -9.30 -14.44 -7.09
N SER A 81 -7.97 -14.54 -7.12
CA SER A 81 -7.09 -13.88 -6.13
C SER A 81 -7.25 -12.36 -6.17
N ARG A 82 -7.33 -11.77 -7.37
CA ARG A 82 -7.57 -10.34 -7.55
C ARG A 82 -8.86 -9.90 -6.87
N LEU A 83 -9.97 -10.57 -7.15
CA LEU A 83 -11.25 -10.22 -6.56
C LEU A 83 -11.25 -10.37 -5.04
N VAL A 84 -10.74 -11.51 -4.52
CA VAL A 84 -10.70 -11.76 -3.07
C VAL A 84 -9.89 -10.67 -2.37
N ILE A 85 -8.74 -10.29 -2.90
CA ILE A 85 -7.87 -9.25 -2.31
C ILE A 85 -8.48 -7.86 -2.43
N LEU A 86 -9.10 -7.49 -3.56
CA LEU A 86 -9.77 -6.19 -3.71
C LEU A 86 -10.89 -6.01 -2.69
N ILE A 87 -11.63 -7.07 -2.38
CA ILE A 87 -12.72 -7.05 -1.41
C ILE A 87 -12.23 -7.16 0.03
N ASN A 88 -11.36 -8.13 0.31
CA ASN A 88 -10.83 -8.44 1.63
C ASN A 88 -9.32 -8.77 1.56
N PRO A 89 -8.44 -7.76 1.70
CA PRO A 89 -7.01 -7.97 1.58
C PRO A 89 -6.37 -8.66 2.80
N ASP A 90 -7.11 -8.88 3.89
CA ASP A 90 -6.59 -9.61 5.07
C ASP A 90 -6.57 -11.14 4.86
N VAL A 91 -7.06 -11.63 3.71
CA VAL A 91 -7.01 -13.05 3.33
C VAL A 91 -5.62 -13.44 2.87
N GLN A 92 -4.79 -13.89 3.82
CA GLN A 92 -3.41 -14.34 3.56
C GLN A 92 -3.30 -15.42 2.47
N LEU A 93 -4.29 -16.32 2.38
CA LEU A 93 -4.34 -17.36 1.33
C LEU A 93 -4.21 -16.76 -0.07
N ALA A 94 -4.93 -15.66 -0.35
CA ALA A 94 -4.94 -15.06 -1.67
C ALA A 94 -3.58 -14.45 -2.02
N TRP A 95 -2.90 -13.81 -1.05
CA TRP A 95 -1.54 -13.30 -1.25
C TRP A 95 -0.52 -14.41 -1.49
N ASN A 96 -0.61 -15.51 -0.74
CA ASN A 96 0.30 -16.64 -0.93
C ASN A 96 0.13 -17.28 -2.31
N VAL A 97 -1.12 -17.44 -2.79
CA VAL A 97 -1.38 -17.87 -4.17
C VAL A 97 -0.73 -16.91 -5.17
N ARG A 98 -0.79 -15.59 -4.96
CA ARG A 98 -0.09 -14.63 -5.83
C ARG A 98 1.43 -14.75 -5.78
N LYS A 99 2.01 -15.03 -4.60
CA LYS A 99 3.47 -15.31 -4.48
C LYS A 99 3.86 -16.55 -5.26
N GLU A 100 3.06 -17.61 -5.22
CA GLU A 100 3.29 -18.83 -6.02
C GLU A 100 3.22 -18.53 -7.52
N LEU A 101 2.21 -17.77 -7.97
CA LEU A 101 2.11 -17.31 -9.35
C LEU A 101 3.32 -16.46 -9.77
N PHE A 102 3.77 -15.56 -8.90
CA PHE A 102 4.96 -14.74 -9.11
C PHE A 102 6.23 -15.60 -9.26
N LEU A 103 6.45 -16.56 -8.35
CA LEU A 103 7.60 -17.48 -8.40
C LEU A 103 7.58 -18.34 -9.68
N CYS A 104 6.39 -18.71 -10.17
CA CYS A 104 6.20 -19.38 -11.45
C CYS A 104 6.27 -18.43 -12.66
N LYS A 105 6.68 -17.16 -12.48
CA LYS A 105 6.79 -16.12 -13.53
C LYS A 105 5.48 -15.85 -14.28
N GLN A 106 4.34 -15.99 -13.59
CA GLN A 106 3.01 -15.70 -14.15
C GLN A 106 2.57 -14.26 -13.91
N THR A 107 3.23 -13.56 -12.98
CA THR A 107 3.11 -12.13 -12.75
C THR A 107 4.49 -11.53 -12.62
N SER A 108 4.63 -10.28 -13.02
CA SER A 108 5.86 -9.50 -12.90
C SER A 108 5.90 -8.72 -11.59
N PHE A 109 7.10 -8.23 -11.25
CA PHE A 109 7.32 -7.42 -10.06
C PHE A 109 6.50 -6.11 -10.10
N GLN A 110 6.42 -5.50 -11.29
CA GLN A 110 5.69 -4.26 -11.50
C GLN A 110 4.17 -4.47 -11.35
N GLU A 111 3.63 -5.55 -11.92
CA GLU A 111 2.19 -5.87 -11.81
C GLU A 111 1.78 -6.10 -10.36
N GLU A 112 2.59 -6.80 -9.57
CA GLU A 112 2.30 -7.04 -8.15
C GLU A 112 2.40 -5.77 -7.29
N LEU A 113 3.37 -4.89 -7.57
CA LEU A 113 3.46 -3.59 -6.88
C LEU A 113 2.27 -2.68 -7.21
N GLN A 114 1.87 -2.62 -8.49
CA GLN A 114 0.70 -1.83 -8.93
C GLN A 114 -0.59 -2.37 -8.33
N PHE A 115 -0.78 -3.69 -8.37
CA PHE A 115 -1.98 -4.31 -7.80
C PHE A 115 -2.06 -4.10 -6.29
N SER A 116 -0.97 -4.31 -5.56
CA SER A 116 -0.96 -4.07 -4.11
C SER A 116 -1.11 -2.59 -3.75
N GLN A 117 -0.62 -1.67 -4.59
CA GLN A 117 -0.86 -0.23 -4.41
C GLN A 117 -2.33 0.13 -4.62
N LEU A 118 -3.00 -0.42 -5.64
CA LEU A 118 -4.44 -0.25 -5.85
C LEU A 118 -5.24 -0.69 -4.61
N VAL A 119 -4.85 -1.79 -3.97
CA VAL A 119 -5.50 -2.28 -2.74
C VAL A 119 -5.37 -1.27 -1.58
N LEU A 120 -4.23 -0.59 -1.45
CA LEU A 120 -4.02 0.45 -0.43
C LEU A 120 -4.91 1.69 -0.64
N THR A 121 -5.44 1.92 -1.84
CA THR A 121 -6.37 3.06 -2.09
C THR A 121 -7.66 2.91 -1.30
N ARG A 122 -8.15 1.66 -1.14
CA ARG A 122 -9.35 1.31 -0.38
C ARG A 122 -9.04 0.92 1.06
N LYS A 123 -7.95 0.18 1.28
CA LYS A 123 -7.56 -0.39 2.58
C LYS A 123 -6.13 0.03 2.95
N PRO A 124 -5.91 1.34 3.22
CA PRO A 124 -4.57 1.90 3.44
C PRO A 124 -3.84 1.33 4.67
N LYS A 125 -4.58 0.89 5.70
CA LYS A 125 -4.04 0.28 6.92
C LYS A 125 -4.28 -1.23 6.94
N CYS A 126 -3.71 -1.95 5.97
CA CYS A 126 -3.75 -3.41 5.88
C CYS A 126 -2.34 -4.00 6.00
N SER A 127 -2.10 -4.83 7.02
CA SER A 127 -0.79 -5.44 7.27
C SER A 127 -0.37 -6.41 6.17
N GLU A 128 -1.30 -7.22 5.64
CA GLU A 128 -0.99 -8.23 4.63
C GLU A 128 -0.47 -7.61 3.33
N VAL A 129 -0.98 -6.43 2.95
CA VAL A 129 -0.49 -5.69 1.78
C VAL A 129 0.97 -5.30 1.98
N PHE A 130 1.32 -4.69 3.11
CA PHE A 130 2.71 -4.31 3.40
C PHE A 130 3.62 -5.54 3.55
N SER A 131 3.12 -6.65 4.12
CA SER A 131 3.85 -7.93 4.18
C SER A 131 4.14 -8.48 2.78
N HIS A 132 3.18 -8.43 1.85
CA HIS A 132 3.39 -8.82 0.45
C HIS A 132 4.41 -7.92 -0.24
N ARG A 133 4.32 -6.60 -0.04
CA ARG A 133 5.29 -5.65 -0.60
C ARG A 133 6.71 -5.85 -0.06
N ARG A 134 6.88 -6.12 1.25
CA ARG A 134 8.18 -6.51 1.83
C ARG A 134 8.75 -7.72 1.10
N TRP A 135 7.94 -8.77 0.96
CA TRP A 135 8.35 -9.99 0.27
C TRP A 135 8.80 -9.69 -1.16
N LEU A 136 8.01 -8.94 -1.95
CA LEU A 136 8.37 -8.57 -3.32
C LEU A 136 9.71 -7.82 -3.38
N MET A 137 9.89 -6.82 -2.51
CA MET A 137 11.10 -6.00 -2.47
C MET A 137 12.35 -6.84 -2.12
N GLU A 138 12.25 -7.76 -1.16
CA GLU A 138 13.37 -8.65 -0.80
C GLU A 138 13.81 -9.56 -1.93
N HIS A 139 12.86 -10.06 -2.71
CA HIS A 139 13.15 -11.02 -3.79
C HIS A 139 13.74 -10.36 -5.03
N ASN A 140 13.45 -9.08 -5.28
CA ASN A 140 13.74 -8.46 -6.57
C ASN A 140 14.70 -7.27 -6.49
N LEU A 141 14.67 -6.47 -5.42
CA LEU A 141 15.31 -5.16 -5.44
C LEU A 141 16.83 -5.24 -5.64
N ARG A 142 17.47 -6.27 -5.06
CA ARG A 142 18.91 -6.54 -5.20
C ARG A 142 19.33 -6.96 -6.61
N GLY A 143 18.39 -7.38 -7.45
CA GLY A 143 18.65 -7.78 -8.84
C GLY A 143 18.67 -6.60 -9.82
N PHE A 144 18.31 -5.39 -9.39
CA PHE A 144 18.32 -4.20 -10.23
C PHE A 144 19.64 -3.41 -10.09
N SER A 145 19.94 -2.56 -11.10
CA SER A 145 21.01 -1.57 -10.97
C SER A 145 20.72 -0.59 -9.84
N SER A 146 21.76 0.04 -9.29
CA SER A 146 21.60 1.01 -8.19
C SER A 146 20.61 2.13 -8.53
N ASP A 147 20.70 2.70 -9.74
CA ASP A 147 19.78 3.76 -10.19
C ASP A 147 18.33 3.29 -10.24
N ARG A 148 18.08 2.10 -10.80
CA ARG A 148 16.73 1.55 -10.89
C ARG A 148 16.18 1.17 -9.52
N ALA A 149 17.01 0.60 -8.65
CA ALA A 149 16.65 0.30 -7.27
C ALA A 149 16.28 1.58 -6.52
N ASN A 150 17.03 2.68 -6.69
CA ASN A 150 16.74 3.98 -6.08
C ASN A 150 15.40 4.55 -6.56
N VAL A 151 15.08 4.46 -7.86
CA VAL A 151 13.77 4.89 -8.39
C VAL A 151 12.64 4.08 -7.77
N ILE A 152 12.77 2.76 -7.68
CA ILE A 152 11.75 1.90 -7.06
C ILE A 152 11.59 2.24 -5.57
N LEU A 153 12.70 2.45 -4.85
CA LEU A 153 12.68 2.84 -3.45
C LEU A 153 11.94 4.17 -3.23
N GLN A 154 12.19 5.17 -4.06
CA GLN A 154 11.49 6.45 -4.01
C GLN A 154 9.98 6.29 -4.21
N GLU A 155 9.57 5.48 -5.19
CA GLU A 155 8.14 5.18 -5.40
C GLU A 155 7.52 4.41 -4.22
N GLU A 156 8.22 3.45 -3.61
CA GLU A 156 7.72 2.76 -2.41
C GLU A 156 7.55 3.70 -1.21
N LEU A 157 8.51 4.61 -1.03
CA LEU A 157 8.41 5.65 -0.02
C LEU A 157 7.21 6.56 -0.32
N LYS A 158 6.95 6.93 -1.57
CA LYS A 158 5.74 7.69 -1.94
C LYS A 158 4.45 6.92 -1.64
N VAL A 159 4.39 5.61 -1.91
CA VAL A 159 3.24 4.76 -1.56
C VAL A 159 2.97 4.75 -0.05
N CYS A 160 4.02 4.74 0.77
CA CYS A 160 3.87 4.83 2.22
C CYS A 160 3.21 6.16 2.65
N LEU A 161 3.59 7.29 2.04
CA LEU A 161 2.95 8.58 2.33
C LEU A 161 1.48 8.59 1.89
N GLN A 162 1.19 8.10 0.68
CA GLN A 162 -0.18 8.02 0.17
C GLN A 162 -1.11 7.19 1.08
N ALA A 163 -0.59 6.10 1.67
CA ALA A 163 -1.31 5.28 2.64
C ALA A 163 -1.43 5.95 4.01
N ALA A 164 -0.45 6.77 4.42
CA ALA A 164 -0.51 7.56 5.65
C ALA A 164 -1.51 8.73 5.53
N ASP A 165 -1.57 9.40 4.38
CA ASP A 165 -2.56 10.46 4.09
C ASP A 165 -4.00 9.95 4.22
N ARG A 166 -4.24 8.71 3.81
CA ARG A 166 -5.57 8.08 3.81
C ARG A 166 -5.98 7.52 5.16
N TYR A 167 -5.06 7.36 6.11
CA TYR A 167 -5.37 6.80 7.42
C TYR A 167 -4.47 7.38 8.50
N ARG A 168 -5.06 8.18 9.40
CA ARG A 168 -4.35 8.76 10.53
C ARG A 168 -3.66 7.70 11.39
N CYS A 169 -2.41 7.94 11.75
CA CYS A 169 -1.56 7.05 12.53
C CYS A 169 -1.47 5.65 11.90
N ASN A 170 -1.18 5.59 10.60
CA ASN A 170 -0.98 4.33 9.87
C ASN A 170 0.35 3.66 10.23
N TYR A 171 0.37 2.97 11.38
CA TYR A 171 1.55 2.26 11.88
C TYR A 171 2.16 1.30 10.85
N TYR A 172 1.36 0.61 10.04
CA TYR A 172 1.88 -0.34 9.04
C TYR A 172 2.64 0.36 7.91
N ALA A 173 2.12 1.49 7.40
CA ALA A 173 2.81 2.29 6.39
C ALA A 173 4.15 2.82 6.92
N TRP A 174 4.15 3.41 8.13
CA TRP A 174 5.37 3.96 8.73
C TRP A 174 6.39 2.90 9.11
N THR A 175 5.98 1.74 9.63
CA THR A 175 6.91 0.64 9.92
C THR A 175 7.46 -0.03 8.67
N TYR A 176 6.66 -0.12 7.59
CA TYR A 176 7.18 -0.53 6.29
C TYR A 176 8.20 0.47 5.75
N ARG A 177 7.96 1.77 5.91
CA ARG A 177 8.90 2.84 5.56
C ARG A 177 10.24 2.72 6.30
N ILE A 178 10.21 2.50 7.62
CA ILE A 178 11.41 2.20 8.43
C ILE A 178 12.16 0.99 7.86
N TRP A 179 11.43 -0.09 7.58
CA TRP A 179 12.03 -1.30 7.04
C TRP A 179 12.71 -1.07 5.68
N LEU A 180 12.12 -0.27 4.77
CA LEU A 180 12.76 0.09 3.50
C LEU A 180 14.08 0.83 3.73
N MET A 181 14.07 1.81 4.62
CA MET A 181 15.24 2.59 4.98
C MET A 181 16.34 1.70 5.57
N ASP A 182 15.99 0.83 6.52
CA ASP A 182 16.92 -0.09 7.18
C ASP A 182 17.47 -1.15 6.23
N ARG A 183 16.69 -1.60 5.25
CA ARG A 183 17.08 -2.71 4.38
C ARG A 183 17.88 -2.28 3.15
N PHE A 184 17.61 -1.08 2.64
CA PHE A 184 18.08 -0.69 1.31
C PHE A 184 18.78 0.68 1.24
N VAL A 185 18.68 1.52 2.27
CA VAL A 185 19.22 2.89 2.23
C VAL A 185 20.52 2.99 3.05
N HIS A 186 21.51 2.16 2.75
CA HIS A 186 22.80 2.22 3.42
C HIS A 186 23.75 3.17 2.69
N GLY A 187 24.29 4.17 3.38
CA GLY A 187 25.28 5.09 2.79
C GLY A 187 24.76 5.96 1.64
N ASN A 188 23.43 6.19 1.57
CA ASN A 188 22.82 7.06 0.56
C ASN A 188 22.34 8.37 1.23
N PRO A 189 23.21 9.40 1.33
CA PRO A 189 22.90 10.65 2.02
C PRO A 189 21.80 11.46 1.32
N LEU A 190 21.73 11.43 -0.02
CA LEU A 190 20.72 12.16 -0.79
C LEU A 190 19.31 11.63 -0.52
N MET A 191 19.16 10.31 -0.47
CA MET A 191 17.89 9.67 -0.11
C MET A 191 17.48 10.04 1.33
N LEU A 192 18.43 10.02 2.27
CA LEU A 192 18.18 10.35 3.67
C LEU A 192 17.81 11.83 3.87
N GLU A 193 18.48 12.74 3.18
CA GLU A 193 18.17 14.18 3.20
C GLU A 193 16.78 14.44 2.61
N SER A 194 16.48 13.83 1.46
CA SER A 194 15.15 13.90 0.84
C SER A 194 14.06 13.40 1.78
N GLU A 195 14.29 12.28 2.48
CA GLU A 195 13.35 11.74 3.48
C GLU A 195 13.14 12.67 4.67
N MET A 196 14.21 13.28 5.17
CA MET A 196 14.15 14.26 6.25
C MET A 196 13.27 15.45 5.85
N GLN A 197 13.44 15.98 4.65
CA GLN A 197 12.66 17.11 4.15
C GLN A 197 11.21 16.75 3.84
N GLN A 198 10.97 15.68 3.07
CA GLN A 198 9.61 15.27 2.69
C GLN A 198 8.73 14.98 3.91
N THR A 199 9.26 14.23 4.88
CA THR A 199 8.47 13.91 6.08
C THR A 199 8.36 15.06 7.05
N ARG A 200 9.26 16.06 6.96
CA ARG A 200 9.17 17.30 7.71
C ARG A 200 7.98 18.13 7.24
N ASP A 201 7.80 18.21 5.93
CA ASP A 201 6.65 18.91 5.34
C ASP A 201 5.36 18.14 5.56
N TRP A 202 5.42 16.80 5.50
CA TRP A 202 4.27 15.95 5.77
C TRP A 202 3.69 16.10 7.19
N VAL A 203 4.54 16.13 8.23
CA VAL A 203 4.04 16.27 9.62
C VAL A 203 3.43 17.65 9.91
N ARG A 204 3.77 18.68 9.13
CA ARG A 204 3.14 20.01 9.26
C ARG A 204 1.66 19.98 8.92
N SER A 205 1.25 19.18 7.93
CA SER A 205 -0.16 18.99 7.59
C SER A 205 -0.84 17.88 8.41
N HIS A 206 -0.07 17.12 9.21
CA HIS A 206 -0.52 15.96 9.97
C HIS A 206 -0.08 16.02 11.44
N VAL A 207 -0.27 17.18 12.08
CA VAL A 207 0.20 17.48 13.44
C VAL A 207 -0.29 16.52 14.55
N SER A 208 -1.30 15.72 14.25
CA SER A 208 -1.87 14.73 15.18
C SER A 208 -1.36 13.30 14.97
N ASP A 209 -0.45 13.08 14.02
CA ASP A 209 -0.02 11.74 13.61
C ASP A 209 1.19 11.26 14.42
N CYS A 210 0.94 10.40 15.41
CA CYS A 210 2.01 9.86 16.25
C CYS A 210 2.95 8.91 15.50
N SER A 211 2.49 8.25 14.43
CA SER A 211 3.31 7.31 13.66
C SER A 211 4.28 8.05 12.73
N GLY A 212 3.84 9.16 12.14
CA GLY A 212 4.69 10.07 11.36
C GLY A 212 5.77 10.71 12.23
N PHE A 213 5.40 11.25 13.40
CA PHE A 213 6.40 11.75 14.34
C PHE A 213 7.36 10.67 14.83
N HIS A 214 6.90 9.44 15.08
CA HIS A 214 7.78 8.32 15.41
C HIS A 214 8.78 8.02 14.29
N TYR A 215 8.36 8.08 13.02
CA TYR A 215 9.30 7.95 11.89
C TYR A 215 10.35 9.07 11.88
N ARG A 216 9.97 10.30 12.23
CA ARG A 216 10.94 11.40 12.37
C ARG A 216 11.94 11.14 13.49
N GLN A 217 11.51 10.61 14.63
CA GLN A 217 12.42 10.18 15.71
C GLN A 217 13.42 9.14 15.23
N TYR A 218 12.95 8.16 14.45
CA TYR A 218 13.80 7.16 13.82
C TYR A 218 14.87 7.79 12.90
N LEU A 219 14.49 8.72 12.01
CA LEU A 219 15.44 9.39 11.13
C LEU A 219 16.47 10.23 11.91
N LEU A 220 16.03 10.97 12.93
CA LEU A 220 16.92 11.77 13.78
C LEU A 220 17.97 10.90 14.48
N ARG A 221 17.56 9.76 15.04
CA ARG A 221 18.50 8.78 15.64
C ARG A 221 19.46 8.21 14.61
N ARG A 222 18.97 7.92 13.40
CA ARG A 222 19.79 7.37 12.32
C ARG A 222 20.86 8.34 11.84
N VAL A 223 20.55 9.64 11.78
CA VAL A 223 21.50 10.66 11.32
C VAL A 223 22.44 11.12 12.44
N GLY A 224 21.93 11.31 13.66
CA GLY A 224 22.75 11.70 14.82
C GLY A 224 23.39 13.09 14.70
N SER A 225 22.66 14.10 14.23
CA SER A 225 23.19 15.45 13.97
C SER A 225 22.55 16.52 14.86
N VAL A 226 23.36 17.22 15.66
CA VAL A 226 22.92 18.30 16.56
C VAL A 226 22.25 19.46 15.81
N PRO A 227 22.78 19.97 14.67
CA PRO A 227 22.07 20.97 13.88
C PRO A 227 20.68 20.53 13.41
N LEU A 228 20.50 19.25 13.07
CA LEU A 228 19.19 18.73 12.68
C LEU A 228 18.23 18.70 13.86
N LEU A 229 18.70 18.30 15.05
CA LEU A 229 17.90 18.31 16.27
C LEU A 229 17.43 19.73 16.64
N SER A 230 18.30 20.74 16.49
CA SER A 230 17.94 22.14 16.72
C SER A 230 16.85 22.64 15.74
N ARG A 231 16.96 22.28 14.46
CA ARG A 231 15.92 22.56 13.45
C ARG A 231 14.61 21.84 13.76
N GLU A 232 14.68 20.62 14.27
CA GLU A 232 13.51 19.84 14.68
C GLU A 232 12.80 20.45 15.89
N LEU A 233 13.55 20.91 16.89
CA LEU A 233 13.00 21.61 18.04
C LEU A 233 12.30 22.90 17.62
N SER A 234 12.89 23.65 16.68
CA SER A 234 12.28 24.85 16.11
C SER A 234 10.95 24.53 15.43
N LEU A 235 10.88 23.41 14.69
CA LEU A 235 9.63 22.91 14.12
C LEU A 235 8.60 22.56 15.21
N CYS A 236 9.02 21.88 16.27
CA CYS A 236 8.12 21.54 17.36
C CYS A 236 7.53 22.79 18.03
N GLU A 237 8.34 23.83 18.23
CA GLU A 237 7.89 25.11 18.78
C GLU A 237 6.88 25.80 17.87
N GLU A 238 7.18 25.88 16.57
CA GLU A 238 6.26 26.38 15.54
C GLU A 238 4.91 25.65 15.61
N LEU A 239 4.91 24.32 15.59
CA LEU A 239 3.68 23.52 15.58
C LEU A 239 2.93 23.57 16.92
N CYS A 240 3.62 23.59 18.07
CA CYS A 240 2.97 23.72 19.38
C CYS A 240 2.23 25.06 19.52
N LEU A 241 2.78 26.14 18.97
CA LEU A 241 2.16 27.46 18.98
C LEU A 241 0.96 27.54 18.03
N LEU A 242 1.10 27.00 16.81
CA LEU A 242 0.03 27.02 15.80
C LEU A 242 -1.11 26.04 16.11
N HIS A 243 -0.79 24.91 16.74
CA HIS A 243 -1.72 23.82 17.00
C HIS A 243 -1.63 23.36 18.47
N PRO A 244 -2.05 24.21 19.43
CA PRO A 244 -2.06 23.84 20.84
C PRO A 244 -3.02 22.65 21.08
N GLY A 245 -2.66 21.76 22.00
CA GLY A 245 -3.49 20.59 22.39
C GLY A 245 -3.22 19.30 21.62
N HIS A 246 -2.33 19.31 20.62
CA HIS A 246 -1.96 18.10 19.88
C HIS A 246 -0.81 17.34 20.58
N GLU A 247 -1.16 16.35 21.42
CA GLU A 247 -0.19 15.58 22.24
C GLU A 247 0.91 14.90 21.41
N ALA A 248 0.66 14.57 20.14
CA ALA A 248 1.67 13.98 19.26
C ALA A 248 2.89 14.90 19.08
N ILE A 249 2.69 16.21 18.92
CA ILE A 249 3.78 17.19 18.84
C ILE A 249 4.52 17.25 20.18
N TRP A 250 3.80 17.33 21.29
CA TRP A 250 4.40 17.42 22.62
C TRP A 250 5.24 16.18 22.95
N ALA A 251 4.74 14.98 22.63
CA ALA A 251 5.48 13.75 22.78
C ALA A 251 6.74 13.72 21.90
N HIS A 252 6.66 14.21 20.66
CA HIS A 252 7.80 14.32 19.77
C HIS A 252 8.83 15.35 20.26
N ARG A 253 8.37 16.51 20.73
CA ARG A 253 9.21 17.54 21.33
C ARG A 253 9.95 17.03 22.56
N ARG A 254 9.25 16.29 23.44
CA ARG A 254 9.90 15.62 24.58
C ARG A 254 11.04 14.75 24.07
N PHE A 255 10.79 13.86 23.11
CA PHE A 255 11.86 13.04 22.52
C PHE A 255 13.05 13.88 22.03
N CYS A 256 12.83 15.03 21.39
CA CYS A 256 13.94 15.86 20.88
C CYS A 256 14.76 16.56 21.97
N LEU A 257 14.27 16.61 23.22
CA LEU A 257 14.98 17.21 24.35
C LEU A 257 15.82 16.20 25.15
N TRP A 258 15.63 14.90 24.93
CA TRP A 258 16.34 13.80 25.60
C TRP A 258 17.30 13.12 24.63
#